data_AF-A0A2W2GAZ0-F1
#
_entry.id   AF-A0A2W2GAZ0-F1
#
_cell.length_a   1.000
_cell.length_b   1.000
_cell.length_c   1.000
_cell.angle_alpha   90.00
_cell.angle_beta   90.00
_cell.angle_gamma   90.00
#
_symmetry.space_group_name_H-M   'P 1'
#
loop_
_entity.id
_entity.type
_entity.pdbx_description
1 polymer ?
#
loop_
_entity_poly.entity_id
_entity_poly.type
_entity_poly.pdbx_seq_one_letter_code
_entity_poly.pdbx_strand_id
1 'polypeptide(L)'
;MSGAVQTGYVPPTGPPPPESGYRWPRWLVALTVAWVVLLAGLTWMSARNDPPTVREQRTLVQAGPVVDGAIGELVAAASGAVPALVPPEVDRGCRVTPFTDGATLKRQVELAVPGGEERALLERIADRLPPAWRAGVRVTSDGPRLRADAGEFVTVQGRPVADGRVRLTVDTGCRLIGNDYVASALGAAGTEVQALTEALRALGASATDSEVLVTAPCPGGGVARTVRSAAGSVSTSPQAALAPLAGGTPVVETPEVYAYRRDGVAVLVDLHPDEMLLSATTGCAG
;
A
#
# COMPACT_ATOMS: atom_id res chain seq x y z
N MET A 1 -83.23 -6.51 70.46
CA MET A 1 -82.64 -7.66 69.75
C MET A 1 -82.35 -7.22 68.33
N SER A 2 -81.07 -7.21 67.99
CA SER A 2 -80.50 -6.60 66.79
C SER A 2 -80.56 -7.57 65.61
N GLY A 3 -81.07 -7.12 64.46
CA GLY A 3 -80.92 -7.80 63.18
C GLY A 3 -80.22 -6.85 62.21
N ALA A 4 -78.91 -6.97 62.06
CA ALA A 4 -78.16 -6.24 61.05
C ALA A 4 -78.38 -6.90 59.69
N VAL A 5 -78.93 -6.14 58.73
CA VAL A 5 -79.07 -6.56 57.33
C VAL A 5 -77.71 -6.35 56.66
N GLN A 6 -77.07 -7.45 56.26
CA GLN A 6 -75.89 -7.43 55.39
C GLN A 6 -76.33 -7.09 53.95
N THR A 7 -76.07 -5.87 53.51
CA THR A 7 -76.12 -5.50 52.10
C THR A 7 -74.80 -5.92 51.43
N GLY A 8 -74.86 -6.97 50.62
CA GLY A 8 -73.71 -7.44 49.83
C GLY A 8 -73.30 -6.39 48.80
N TYR A 9 -72.08 -5.84 48.95
CA TYR A 9 -71.44 -5.00 47.95
C TYR A 9 -70.83 -5.90 46.86
N VAL A 10 -71.33 -5.79 45.62
CA VAL A 10 -70.71 -6.41 44.44
C VAL A 10 -69.79 -5.37 43.80
N PRO A 11 -68.47 -5.60 43.73
CA PRO A 11 -67.55 -4.66 43.10
C PRO A 11 -67.80 -4.61 41.57
N PRO A 12 -67.63 -3.44 40.92
CA PRO A 12 -67.79 -3.33 39.47
C PRO A 12 -66.77 -4.23 38.76
N THR A 13 -67.25 -5.03 37.82
CA THR A 13 -66.42 -5.83 36.92
C THR A 13 -65.50 -4.88 36.15
N GLY A 14 -64.18 -5.02 36.37
CA GLY A 14 -63.18 -4.29 35.59
C GLY A 14 -63.29 -4.60 34.09
N PRO A 15 -62.73 -3.75 33.22
CA PRO A 15 -62.76 -3.98 31.78
C PRO A 15 -62.20 -5.37 31.43
N PRO A 16 -62.80 -6.06 30.44
CA PRO A 16 -62.31 -7.37 30.03
C PRO A 16 -60.83 -7.30 29.63
N PRO A 17 -60.02 -8.33 29.95
CA PRO A 17 -58.65 -8.38 29.48
C PRO A 17 -58.63 -8.35 27.94
N PRO A 18 -57.65 -7.67 27.32
CA PRO A 18 -57.54 -7.67 25.87
C PRO A 18 -57.37 -9.10 25.36
N GLU A 19 -58.12 -9.45 24.31
CA GLU A 19 -58.07 -10.77 23.69
C GLU A 19 -56.63 -11.15 23.31
N SER A 20 -56.12 -12.23 23.88
CA SER A 20 -54.80 -12.79 23.59
C SER A 20 -54.83 -13.49 22.23
N GLY A 21 -54.81 -12.71 21.14
CA GLY A 21 -55.06 -13.28 19.82
C GLY A 21 -54.54 -12.51 18.61
N TYR A 22 -53.62 -11.56 18.75
CA TYR A 22 -53.03 -10.90 17.57
C TYR A 22 -52.00 -11.81 16.89
N ARG A 23 -52.45 -12.89 16.26
CA ARG A 23 -51.63 -13.68 15.34
C ARG A 23 -51.37 -12.82 14.11
N TRP A 24 -50.19 -12.20 14.06
CA TRP A 24 -49.75 -11.47 12.89
C TRP A 24 -49.96 -12.32 11.64
N PRO A 25 -50.65 -11.81 10.61
CA PRO A 25 -50.94 -12.59 9.43
C PRO A 25 -49.61 -13.02 8.79
N ARG A 26 -49.50 -14.30 8.43
CA ARG A 26 -48.23 -14.92 7.98
C ARG A 26 -47.58 -14.20 6.80
N TRP A 27 -48.35 -13.48 5.98
CA TRP A 27 -47.84 -12.67 4.88
C TRP A 27 -47.03 -11.45 5.36
N LEU A 28 -47.41 -10.83 6.48
CA LEU A 28 -46.61 -9.75 7.09
C LEU A 28 -45.28 -10.29 7.60
N VAL A 29 -45.28 -11.49 8.19
CA VAL A 29 -44.03 -12.15 8.63
C VAL A 29 -43.14 -12.42 7.43
N ALA A 30 -43.68 -13.00 6.35
CA ALA A 30 -42.93 -13.27 5.12
C ALA A 30 -42.38 -11.99 4.49
N LEU A 31 -43.18 -10.91 4.43
CA LEU A 31 -42.78 -9.61 3.92
C LEU A 31 -41.64 -9.01 4.76
N THR A 32 -41.76 -9.05 6.09
CA THR A 32 -40.72 -8.56 7.00
C THR A 32 -39.43 -9.36 6.86
N VAL A 33 -39.50 -10.69 6.75
CA VAL A 33 -38.32 -11.54 6.54
C VAL A 33 -37.66 -11.19 5.20
N ALA A 34 -38.44 -11.09 4.11
CA ALA A 34 -37.91 -10.70 2.81
C ALA A 34 -37.26 -9.32 2.85
N TRP A 35 -37.86 -8.37 3.57
CA TRP A 35 -37.32 -7.03 3.75
C TRP A 35 -36.02 -7.01 4.56
N VAL A 36 -35.95 -7.78 5.66
CA VAL A 36 -34.73 -7.93 6.46
C VAL A 36 -33.61 -8.55 5.62
N VAL A 37 -33.91 -9.59 4.83
CA VAL A 37 -32.93 -10.22 3.94
C VAL A 37 -32.45 -9.23 2.87
N LEU A 38 -33.36 -8.45 2.27
CA LEU A 38 -33.02 -7.42 1.31
C LEU A 38 -32.10 -6.36 1.94
N LEU A 39 -32.48 -5.83 3.11
CA LEU A 39 -31.68 -4.83 3.82
C LEU A 39 -30.31 -5.39 4.22
N ALA A 40 -30.25 -6.63 4.70
CA ALA A 40 -28.99 -7.29 5.04
C ALA A 40 -28.11 -7.47 3.80
N GLY A 41 -28.68 -7.89 2.67
CA GLY A 41 -27.98 -8.01 1.39
C GLY A 41 -27.45 -6.67 0.88
N LEU A 42 -28.28 -5.62 0.90
CA LEU A 42 -27.87 -4.27 0.52
C LEU A 42 -26.79 -3.71 1.47
N THR A 43 -26.92 -3.93 2.77
CA THR A 43 -25.92 -3.50 3.78
C THR A 43 -24.60 -4.22 3.56
N TRP A 44 -24.64 -5.53 3.30
CA TRP A 44 -23.45 -6.30 2.99
C TRP A 44 -22.79 -5.84 1.68
N MET A 45 -23.59 -5.55 0.66
CA MET A 45 -23.11 -5.04 -0.62
C MET A 45 -22.48 -3.65 -0.48
N SER A 46 -23.14 -2.75 0.26
CA SER A 46 -22.64 -1.40 0.57
C SER A 46 -21.33 -1.47 1.36
N ALA A 47 -21.30 -2.22 2.47
CA ALA A 47 -20.10 -2.37 3.30
C ALA A 47 -18.89 -2.96 2.55
N ARG A 48 -19.14 -3.72 1.47
CA ARG A 48 -18.10 -4.33 0.65
C ARG A 48 -17.62 -3.44 -0.50
N ASN A 49 -18.52 -2.65 -1.10
CA ASN A 49 -18.24 -1.94 -2.36
C ASN A 49 -18.18 -0.42 -2.22
N ASP A 50 -18.77 0.17 -1.18
CA ASP A 50 -18.76 1.62 -1.01
C ASP A 50 -17.42 2.10 -0.44
N PRO A 51 -16.87 3.22 -0.96
CA PRO A 51 -15.64 3.80 -0.45
C PRO A 51 -15.84 4.32 0.99
N PRO A 52 -14.82 4.23 1.87
CA PRO A 52 -14.91 4.70 3.25
C PRO A 52 -15.08 6.21 3.28
N THR A 53 -15.92 6.69 4.18
CA THR A 53 -16.16 8.12 4.37
C THR A 53 -15.20 8.74 5.37
N VAL A 54 -14.51 7.92 6.18
CA VAL A 54 -13.48 8.33 7.13
C VAL A 54 -12.33 7.32 7.21
N ARG A 55 -11.11 7.77 7.56
CA ARG A 55 -9.89 6.94 7.60
C ARG A 55 -9.99 5.80 8.59
N GLU A 56 -10.71 6.05 9.67
CA GLU A 56 -10.87 5.20 10.85
C GLU A 56 -11.77 3.98 10.59
N GLN A 57 -12.49 3.94 9.45
CA GLN A 57 -13.37 2.82 9.08
C GLN A 57 -12.62 1.61 8.53
N ARG A 58 -11.31 1.71 8.24
CA ARG A 58 -10.52 0.58 7.76
C ARG A 58 -9.25 0.37 8.59
N THR A 59 -9.00 -0.88 8.92
CA THR A 59 -7.76 -1.30 9.59
C THR A 59 -6.59 -1.26 8.62
N LEU A 60 -5.38 -1.29 9.17
CA LEU A 60 -4.14 -1.31 8.38
C LEU A 60 -4.09 -2.49 7.39
N VAL A 61 -4.57 -3.68 7.80
CA VAL A 61 -4.65 -4.87 6.92
C VAL A 61 -5.59 -4.66 5.73
N GLN A 62 -6.72 -3.99 5.95
CA GLN A 62 -7.70 -3.73 4.89
C GLN A 62 -7.19 -2.69 3.88
N ALA A 63 -6.35 -1.75 4.34
CA ALA A 63 -5.71 -0.76 3.47
C ALA A 63 -4.49 -1.33 2.71
N GLY A 64 -3.87 -2.40 3.22
CA GLY A 64 -2.67 -3.03 2.66
C GLY A 64 -2.75 -3.30 1.14
N PRO A 65 -3.78 -3.99 0.63
CA PRO A 65 -3.90 -4.27 -0.80
C PRO A 65 -3.95 -3.02 -1.69
N VAL A 66 -4.51 -1.91 -1.20
CA VAL A 66 -4.56 -0.64 -1.94
C VAL A 66 -3.18 -0.01 -1.99
N VAL A 67 -2.43 -0.05 -0.89
CA VAL A 67 -1.03 0.39 -0.87
C VAL A 67 -0.17 -0.46 -1.80
N ASP A 68 -0.34 -1.78 -1.78
CA ASP A 68 0.41 -2.71 -2.63
C ASP A 68 0.11 -2.48 -4.11
N GLY A 69 -1.17 -2.35 -4.48
CA GLY A 69 -1.57 -1.99 -5.85
C GLY A 69 -1.03 -0.63 -6.27
N ALA A 70 -1.02 0.34 -5.35
CA ALA A 70 -0.50 1.66 -5.66
C ALA A 70 1.01 1.67 -5.95
N ILE A 71 1.78 0.80 -5.28
CA ILE A 71 3.19 0.60 -5.61
C ILE A 71 3.36 0.03 -7.02
N GLY A 72 2.52 -0.92 -7.43
CA GLY A 72 2.53 -1.46 -8.79
C GLY A 72 2.23 -0.41 -9.86
N GLU A 73 1.23 0.45 -9.62
CA GLU A 73 0.91 1.58 -10.50
C GLU A 73 2.09 2.56 -10.63
N LEU A 74 2.78 2.86 -9.51
CA LEU A 74 3.96 3.74 -9.53
C LEU A 74 5.13 3.11 -10.33
N VAL A 75 5.37 1.80 -10.16
CA VAL A 75 6.39 1.09 -10.94
C VAL A 75 6.03 1.08 -12.43
N ALA A 76 4.77 0.86 -12.78
CA ALA A 76 4.30 0.88 -14.16
C ALA A 76 4.43 2.29 -14.79
N ALA A 77 4.14 3.35 -14.02
CA ALA A 77 4.23 4.73 -14.48
C ALA A 77 5.68 5.24 -14.64
N ALA A 78 6.64 4.65 -13.90
CA ALA A 78 8.05 5.05 -13.86
C ALA A 78 8.89 4.61 -15.07
N SER A 79 8.31 4.62 -16.29
CA SER A 79 9.01 4.22 -17.51
C SER A 79 10.29 5.06 -17.71
N GLY A 80 11.41 4.41 -18.02
CA GLY A 80 12.69 5.07 -18.29
C GLY A 80 13.54 5.39 -17.07
N ALA A 81 12.99 5.32 -15.85
CA ALA A 81 13.78 5.32 -14.61
C ALA A 81 14.23 3.89 -14.26
N VAL A 82 15.14 3.71 -13.31
CA VAL A 82 15.51 2.39 -12.74
C VAL A 82 14.86 2.25 -11.37
N PRO A 83 13.83 1.39 -11.19
CA PRO A 83 13.12 1.26 -9.93
C PRO A 83 13.76 0.24 -8.98
N ALA A 84 13.61 0.49 -7.67
CA ALA A 84 13.88 -0.44 -6.59
C ALA A 84 12.76 -0.36 -5.54
N LEU A 85 12.07 -1.47 -5.31
CA LEU A 85 11.04 -1.56 -4.27
C LEU A 85 11.69 -1.64 -2.89
N VAL A 86 11.21 -0.84 -1.93
CA VAL A 86 11.67 -0.88 -0.53
C VAL A 86 10.76 -1.79 0.29
N PRO A 87 11.31 -2.57 1.25
CA PRO A 87 10.49 -3.34 2.17
C PRO A 87 9.41 -2.46 2.85
N PRO A 88 8.22 -3.02 3.11
CA PRO A 88 7.17 -2.27 3.78
C PRO A 88 7.55 -1.97 5.24
N GLU A 89 7.23 -0.77 5.69
CA GLU A 89 7.45 -0.31 7.06
C GLU A 89 6.10 -0.11 7.76
N VAL A 90 5.97 -0.65 8.97
CA VAL A 90 4.81 -0.41 9.83
C VAL A 90 5.26 0.44 11.01
N ASP A 91 4.91 1.72 10.96
CA ASP A 91 5.26 2.71 11.95
C ASP A 91 4.16 2.76 13.02
N ARG A 92 4.43 2.17 14.20
CA ARG A 92 3.50 2.11 15.33
C ARG A 92 3.70 3.34 16.23
N GLY A 93 2.61 3.85 16.80
CA GLY A 93 2.67 4.93 17.79
C GLY A 93 1.99 6.22 17.36
N CYS A 94 1.34 6.24 16.20
CA CYS A 94 0.35 7.27 15.91
C CYS A 94 -0.93 6.99 16.70
N ARG A 95 -1.79 8.01 16.88
CA ARG A 95 -3.08 7.85 17.56
C ARG A 95 -4.22 8.07 16.60
N VAL A 96 -5.14 7.10 16.53
CA VAL A 96 -6.39 7.21 15.76
C VAL A 96 -7.39 8.03 16.54
N THR A 97 -7.49 7.76 17.85
CA THR A 97 -8.25 8.57 18.81
C THR A 97 -7.37 8.81 20.05
N PRO A 98 -7.73 9.73 20.95
CA PRO A 98 -6.99 9.91 22.21
C PRO A 98 -6.82 8.64 23.04
N PHE A 99 -7.66 7.63 22.84
CA PHE A 99 -7.69 6.37 23.59
C PHE A 99 -7.37 5.14 22.73
N THR A 100 -7.01 5.32 21.46
CA THR A 100 -6.78 4.20 20.55
C THR A 100 -5.53 4.41 19.73
N ASP A 101 -4.56 3.53 19.98
CA ASP A 101 -3.31 3.49 19.24
C ASP A 101 -3.54 3.05 17.79
N GLY A 102 -2.67 3.55 16.93
CA GLY A 102 -2.67 3.25 15.51
C GLY A 102 -1.27 2.97 14.99
N ALA A 103 -1.25 2.58 13.72
CA ALA A 103 -0.04 2.46 12.94
C ALA A 103 -0.24 3.03 11.55
N THR A 104 0.87 3.39 10.91
CA THR A 104 0.92 3.79 9.51
C THR A 104 1.71 2.74 8.73
N LEU A 105 1.11 2.16 7.70
CA LEU A 105 1.84 1.36 6.72
C LEU A 105 2.41 2.31 5.67
N LYS A 106 3.72 2.21 5.46
CA LYS A 106 4.47 2.94 4.45
C LYS A 106 5.09 1.93 3.48
N ARG A 107 4.91 2.15 2.20
CA ARG A 107 5.67 1.47 1.14
C ARG A 107 6.35 2.50 0.27
N GLN A 108 7.49 2.13 -0.30
CA GLN A 108 8.30 3.07 -1.07
C GLN A 108 8.87 2.43 -2.33
N VAL A 109 9.07 3.27 -3.33
CA VAL A 109 9.82 2.95 -4.56
C VAL A 109 10.91 4.01 -4.70
N GLU A 110 12.15 3.55 -4.82
CA GLU A 110 13.28 4.39 -5.14
C GLU A 110 13.53 4.31 -6.64
N LEU A 111 13.69 5.47 -7.27
CA LEU A 111 13.91 5.60 -8.70
C LEU A 111 15.24 6.30 -8.94
N ALA A 112 16.07 5.74 -9.81
CA ALA A 112 17.23 6.42 -10.36
C ALA A 112 16.93 6.92 -11.78
N VAL A 113 17.37 8.14 -12.06
CA VAL A 113 17.19 8.87 -13.33
C VAL A 113 18.41 9.76 -13.57
N PRO A 114 18.75 10.13 -14.82
CA PRO A 114 19.82 11.10 -15.06
C PRO A 114 19.64 12.37 -14.20
N GLY A 115 20.75 12.90 -13.70
CA GLY A 115 20.73 14.10 -12.85
C GLY A 115 20.08 15.29 -13.55
N GLY A 116 19.21 16.01 -12.85
CA GLY A 116 18.44 17.14 -13.38
C GLY A 116 17.13 16.75 -14.08
N GLU A 117 16.84 15.47 -14.26
CA GLU A 117 15.58 14.99 -14.83
C GLU A 117 14.51 14.62 -13.78
N GLU A 118 14.78 14.82 -12.49
CA GLU A 118 13.92 14.36 -11.39
C GLU A 118 12.52 14.98 -11.49
N ARG A 119 12.45 16.27 -11.82
CA ARG A 119 11.18 16.97 -12.03
C ARG A 119 10.41 16.38 -13.22
N ALA A 120 11.08 16.22 -14.35
CA ALA A 120 10.47 15.72 -15.57
C ALA A 120 9.98 14.27 -15.38
N LEU A 121 10.71 13.46 -14.61
CA LEU A 121 10.28 12.13 -14.20
C LEU A 121 9.00 12.19 -13.36
N LEU A 122 8.93 13.05 -12.34
CA LEU A 122 7.73 13.20 -11.51
C LEU A 122 6.52 13.64 -12.34
N GLU A 123 6.70 14.57 -13.29
CA GLU A 123 5.62 15.03 -14.18
C GLU A 123 5.13 13.87 -15.07
N ARG A 124 6.05 13.13 -15.71
CA ARG A 124 5.71 11.94 -16.50
C ARG A 124 4.99 10.85 -15.70
N ILE A 125 5.37 10.66 -14.44
CA ILE A 125 4.68 9.71 -13.56
C ILE A 125 3.28 10.21 -13.28
N ALA A 126 3.12 11.48 -12.89
CA ALA A 126 1.80 12.06 -12.61
C ALA A 126 0.85 11.93 -13.81
N ASP A 127 1.34 12.14 -15.03
CA ASP A 127 0.56 12.03 -16.27
C ASP A 127 0.10 10.60 -16.60
N ARG A 128 0.80 9.58 -16.09
CA ARG A 128 0.48 8.16 -16.34
C ARG A 128 -0.29 7.48 -15.22
N LEU A 129 -0.33 8.10 -14.04
CA LEU A 129 -1.11 7.57 -12.93
C LEU A 129 -2.61 7.62 -13.24
N PRO A 130 -3.43 6.76 -12.59
CA PRO A 130 -4.88 6.76 -12.80
C PRO A 130 -5.47 8.18 -12.62
N PRO A 131 -6.31 8.67 -13.56
CA PRO A 131 -6.86 10.02 -13.48
C PRO A 131 -7.64 10.29 -12.18
N ALA A 132 -8.28 9.26 -11.63
CA ALA A 132 -9.00 9.33 -10.36
C ALA A 132 -8.11 9.74 -9.18
N TRP A 133 -6.80 9.48 -9.26
CA TRP A 133 -5.87 9.84 -8.21
C TRP A 133 -5.54 11.32 -8.15
N ARG A 134 -5.90 12.08 -9.20
CA ARG A 134 -5.68 13.53 -9.29
C ARG A 134 -4.22 13.87 -9.01
N ALA A 135 -3.31 13.09 -9.59
CA ALA A 135 -1.88 13.25 -9.43
C ALA A 135 -1.42 14.61 -9.98
N GLY A 136 -0.47 15.24 -9.31
CA GLY A 136 0.11 16.49 -9.79
C GLY A 136 1.45 16.80 -9.14
N VAL A 137 2.28 17.54 -9.86
CA VAL A 137 3.58 18.01 -9.40
C VAL A 137 3.51 19.50 -9.08
N ARG A 138 4.02 19.89 -7.92
CA ARG A 138 4.15 21.29 -7.52
C ARG A 138 5.59 21.55 -7.10
N VAL A 139 6.12 22.71 -7.48
CA VAL A 139 7.42 23.17 -7.00
C VAL A 139 7.23 23.85 -5.65
N THR A 140 8.03 23.44 -4.67
CA THR A 140 8.06 24.01 -3.32
C THR A 140 9.45 24.58 -3.05
N SER A 141 9.64 25.22 -1.88
CA SER A 141 10.98 25.64 -1.41
C SER A 141 11.98 24.48 -1.39
N ASP A 142 11.49 23.26 -1.18
CA ASP A 142 12.31 22.05 -1.05
C ASP A 142 12.41 21.28 -2.37
N GLY A 143 12.07 21.92 -3.50
CA GLY A 143 12.08 21.31 -4.83
C GLY A 143 10.71 20.78 -5.31
N PRO A 144 10.70 20.06 -6.45
CA PRO A 144 9.48 19.49 -7.04
C PRO A 144 8.92 18.36 -6.17
N ARG A 145 7.60 18.37 -5.97
CA ARG A 145 6.89 17.35 -5.18
C ARG A 145 5.66 16.86 -5.93
N LEU A 146 5.56 15.54 -6.10
CA LEU A 146 4.37 14.87 -6.57
C LEU A 146 3.44 14.60 -5.40
N ARG A 147 2.13 14.82 -5.60
CA ARG A 147 1.08 14.32 -4.71
C ARG A 147 -0.03 13.67 -5.52
N ALA A 148 -0.57 12.58 -5.00
CA ALA A 148 -1.77 11.93 -5.51
C ALA A 148 -2.53 11.25 -4.35
N ASP A 149 -3.78 10.90 -4.59
CA ASP A 149 -4.64 10.17 -3.66
C ASP A 149 -5.04 8.84 -4.32
N ALA A 150 -4.50 7.73 -3.84
CA ALA A 150 -4.77 6.42 -4.42
C ALA A 150 -6.19 5.89 -4.09
N GLY A 151 -7.04 6.73 -3.48
CA GLY A 151 -8.33 6.33 -2.93
C GLY A 151 -8.17 5.77 -1.53
N GLU A 152 -9.29 5.56 -0.84
CA GLU A 152 -9.31 4.95 0.50
C GLU A 152 -8.45 5.71 1.53
N PHE A 153 -8.17 7.00 1.29
CA PHE A 153 -7.25 7.83 2.06
C PHE A 153 -5.78 7.37 2.05
N VAL A 154 -5.37 6.64 1.02
CA VAL A 154 -3.98 6.27 0.79
C VAL A 154 -3.29 7.42 0.06
N THR A 155 -2.28 7.99 0.69
CA THR A 155 -1.56 9.15 0.15
C THR A 155 -0.37 8.68 -0.65
N VAL A 156 -0.20 9.25 -1.84
CA VAL A 156 1.00 9.07 -2.66
C VAL A 156 1.78 10.37 -2.69
N GLN A 157 3.08 10.29 -2.42
CA GLN A 157 3.99 11.41 -2.44
C GLN A 157 5.23 11.05 -3.24
N GLY A 158 5.79 12.00 -3.97
CA GLY A 158 7.07 11.83 -4.66
C GLY A 158 7.96 13.05 -4.49
N ARG A 159 9.25 12.84 -4.30
CA ARG A 159 10.23 13.94 -4.22
C ARG A 159 11.63 13.48 -4.59
N PRO A 160 12.49 14.38 -5.08
CA PRO A 160 13.93 14.13 -5.10
C PRO A 160 14.46 13.91 -3.69
N VAL A 161 15.42 13.00 -3.54
CA VAL A 161 16.14 12.74 -2.27
C VAL A 161 17.64 12.97 -2.39
N ALA A 162 18.18 12.89 -3.61
CA ALA A 162 19.52 13.26 -4.00
C ALA A 162 19.52 13.51 -5.52
N ASP A 163 20.64 13.98 -6.08
CA ASP A 163 20.79 14.15 -7.52
C ASP A 163 20.60 12.80 -8.23
N GLY A 164 19.77 12.79 -9.26
CA GLY A 164 19.38 11.59 -9.99
C GLY A 164 18.52 10.60 -9.20
N ARG A 165 18.03 10.96 -8.01
CA ARG A 165 17.29 10.07 -7.10
C ARG A 165 15.95 10.63 -6.69
N VAL A 166 14.90 9.87 -6.98
CA VAL A 166 13.53 10.19 -6.59
C VAL A 166 13.00 9.09 -5.68
N ARG A 167 12.37 9.48 -4.56
CA ARG A 167 11.62 8.57 -3.70
C ARG A 167 10.14 8.82 -3.86
N LEU A 168 9.42 7.74 -4.15
CA LEU A 168 7.97 7.70 -4.10
C LEU A 168 7.55 6.96 -2.83
N THR A 169 6.62 7.54 -2.08
CA THR A 169 6.09 6.98 -0.85
C THR A 169 4.59 6.84 -0.98
N VAL A 170 4.08 5.67 -0.60
CA VAL A 170 2.65 5.40 -0.44
C VAL A 170 2.41 5.12 1.04
N ASP A 171 1.51 5.87 1.67
CA ASP A 171 1.20 5.69 3.08
C ASP A 171 -0.30 5.68 3.37
N THR A 172 -0.68 4.89 4.37
CA THR A 172 -2.07 4.75 4.77
C THR A 172 -2.61 5.91 5.60
N GLY A 173 -1.76 6.83 6.06
CA GLY A 173 -1.97 7.59 7.28
C GLY A 173 -2.15 6.69 8.52
N CYS A 174 -2.51 7.31 9.64
CA CYS A 174 -2.73 6.58 10.89
C CYS A 174 -4.02 5.76 10.85
N ARG A 175 -3.93 4.46 11.13
CA ARG A 175 -5.07 3.52 11.14
C ARG A 175 -5.04 2.60 12.33
N LEU A 176 -6.20 2.02 12.64
CA LEU A 176 -6.33 1.00 13.67
C LEU A 176 -5.42 -0.19 13.33
N ILE A 177 -4.64 -0.61 14.33
CA ILE A 177 -3.83 -1.81 14.27
C ILE A 177 -4.81 -2.99 14.31
N GLY A 178 -5.02 -3.64 13.15
CA GLY A 178 -5.75 -4.90 13.09
C GLY A 178 -4.86 -6.06 13.52
N ASN A 179 -5.07 -7.23 12.93
CA ASN A 179 -4.01 -8.25 12.89
C ASN A 179 -2.77 -7.64 12.20
N ASP A 180 -1.56 -8.11 12.51
CA ASP A 180 -0.36 -7.55 11.89
C ASP A 180 -0.42 -7.67 10.36
N TYR A 181 -0.04 -6.59 9.67
CA TYR A 181 0.06 -6.62 8.22
C TYR A 181 1.20 -7.54 7.80
N VAL A 182 0.85 -8.51 6.98
CA VAL A 182 1.81 -9.39 6.31
C VAL A 182 1.79 -9.02 4.85
N ALA A 183 2.95 -8.55 4.36
CA ALA A 183 3.12 -8.28 2.95
C ALA A 183 2.86 -9.54 2.13
N SER A 184 2.17 -9.39 1.00
CA SER A 184 1.82 -10.53 0.16
C SER A 184 3.10 -11.21 -0.36
N ALA A 185 3.28 -12.50 -0.04
CA ALA A 185 4.39 -13.31 -0.53
C ALA A 185 4.10 -13.80 -1.95
N LEU A 186 4.24 -12.91 -2.94
CA LEU A 186 3.95 -13.24 -4.33
C LEU A 186 5.17 -13.89 -5.03
N GLY A 187 5.26 -15.22 -4.91
CA GLY A 187 6.16 -16.08 -5.70
C GLY A 187 7.62 -16.11 -5.23
N ALA A 188 8.40 -17.03 -5.82
CA ALA A 188 9.84 -17.13 -5.60
C ALA A 188 10.60 -16.09 -6.43
N ALA A 189 11.75 -15.66 -5.93
CA ALA A 189 12.65 -14.76 -6.64
C ALA A 189 13.16 -15.42 -7.95
N GLY A 190 13.32 -14.64 -9.01
CA GLY A 190 13.60 -15.12 -10.37
C GLY A 190 14.92 -14.59 -10.93
N THR A 191 14.87 -14.01 -12.13
CA THR A 191 16.03 -13.44 -12.84
C THR A 191 16.70 -12.30 -12.08
N GLU A 192 16.00 -11.67 -11.14
CA GLU A 192 16.51 -10.61 -10.27
C GLU A 192 17.63 -11.12 -9.37
N VAL A 193 17.52 -12.35 -8.83
CA VAL A 193 18.57 -12.95 -7.99
C VAL A 193 19.84 -13.17 -8.80
N GLN A 194 19.69 -13.61 -10.05
CA GLN A 194 20.83 -13.85 -10.94
C GLN A 194 21.54 -12.53 -11.26
N ALA A 195 20.79 -11.48 -11.62
CA ALA A 195 21.34 -10.15 -11.86
C ALA A 195 22.03 -9.55 -10.61
N LEU A 196 21.43 -9.71 -9.43
CA LEU A 196 22.02 -9.29 -8.16
C LEU A 196 23.34 -10.03 -7.88
N THR A 197 23.34 -11.35 -8.06
CA THR A 197 24.53 -12.19 -7.87
C THR A 197 25.64 -11.82 -8.85
N GLU A 198 25.31 -11.54 -10.11
CA GLU A 198 26.27 -11.06 -11.11
C GLU A 198 26.87 -9.71 -10.74
N ALA A 199 26.05 -8.77 -10.28
CA ALA A 199 26.50 -7.45 -9.82
C ALA A 199 27.44 -7.57 -8.60
N LEU A 200 27.05 -8.35 -7.59
CA LEU A 200 27.89 -8.64 -6.41
C LEU A 200 29.23 -9.27 -6.82
N ARG A 201 29.20 -10.24 -7.73
CA ARG A 201 30.41 -10.89 -8.25
C ARG A 201 31.31 -9.93 -8.99
N ALA A 202 30.75 -9.07 -9.86
CA ALA A 202 31.52 -8.08 -10.60
C ALA A 202 32.21 -7.08 -9.68
N LEU A 203 31.51 -6.67 -8.61
CA LEU A 203 32.05 -5.81 -7.56
C LEU A 203 33.09 -6.52 -6.68
N GLY A 204 33.18 -7.86 -6.73
CA GLY A 204 33.98 -8.64 -5.79
C GLY A 204 33.46 -8.54 -4.36
N ALA A 205 32.19 -8.17 -4.18
CA ALA A 205 31.56 -7.96 -2.89
C ALA A 205 30.84 -9.24 -2.43
N SER A 206 30.75 -9.41 -1.11
CA SER A 206 29.90 -10.43 -0.49
C SER A 206 28.72 -9.76 0.19
N ALA A 207 27.55 -10.38 0.10
CA ALA A 207 26.37 -9.94 0.83
C ALA A 207 26.67 -9.97 2.34
N THR A 208 26.41 -8.85 3.02
CA THR A 208 26.53 -8.73 4.48
C THR A 208 25.26 -9.19 5.17
N ASP A 209 24.12 -9.05 4.49
CA ASP A 209 22.81 -9.43 4.97
C ASP A 209 22.12 -10.45 4.05
N SER A 210 21.10 -11.10 4.60
CA SER A 210 20.22 -11.97 3.82
C SER A 210 19.46 -11.19 2.76
N GLU A 211 19.31 -11.78 1.58
CA GLU A 211 18.55 -11.20 0.48
C GLU A 211 17.09 -10.96 0.89
N VAL A 212 16.59 -9.75 0.60
CA VAL A 212 15.20 -9.37 0.89
C VAL A 212 14.43 -9.27 -0.43
N LEU A 213 13.44 -10.15 -0.62
CA LEU A 213 12.51 -10.09 -1.74
C LEU A 213 11.33 -9.18 -1.40
N VAL A 214 11.10 -8.17 -2.23
CA VAL A 214 9.98 -7.23 -2.14
C VAL A 214 9.15 -7.33 -3.41
N THR A 215 7.82 -7.36 -3.28
CA THR A 215 6.93 -7.52 -4.44
C THR A 215 5.79 -6.50 -4.45
N ALA A 216 5.26 -6.20 -5.63
CA ALA A 216 4.06 -5.39 -5.80
C ALA A 216 3.22 -5.91 -7.00
N PRO A 217 1.89 -6.06 -6.84
CA PRO A 217 1.02 -6.49 -7.93
C PRO A 217 0.93 -5.40 -9.00
N CYS A 218 1.04 -5.78 -10.27
CA CYS A 218 1.00 -4.84 -11.39
C CYS A 218 -0.43 -4.60 -11.91
N PRO A 219 -0.74 -3.39 -12.41
CA PRO A 219 -2.10 -3.04 -12.85
C PRO A 219 -2.61 -3.87 -14.03
N GLY A 220 -1.73 -4.30 -14.93
CA GLY A 220 -2.05 -5.18 -16.06
C GLY A 220 -2.03 -6.68 -15.74
N GLY A 221 -1.90 -7.04 -14.47
CA GLY A 221 -1.54 -8.40 -14.05
C GLY A 221 -0.03 -8.61 -13.98
N GLY A 222 0.38 -9.72 -13.37
CA GLY A 222 1.79 -9.96 -13.03
C GLY A 222 2.23 -9.25 -11.74
N VAL A 223 3.54 -9.26 -11.49
CA VAL A 223 4.14 -8.81 -10.23
C VAL A 223 5.48 -8.17 -10.51
N ALA A 224 5.68 -6.94 -10.04
CA ALA A 224 6.99 -6.32 -9.96
C ALA A 224 7.73 -6.89 -8.75
N ARG A 225 9.00 -7.24 -8.92
CA ARG A 225 9.81 -7.87 -7.88
C ARG A 225 11.15 -7.16 -7.77
N THR A 226 11.60 -6.92 -6.54
CA THR A 226 12.95 -6.45 -6.25
C THR A 226 13.60 -7.40 -5.26
N VAL A 227 14.81 -7.87 -5.56
CA VAL A 227 15.69 -8.50 -4.58
C VAL A 227 16.72 -7.48 -4.15
N ARG A 228 16.86 -7.26 -2.85
CA ARG A 228 17.83 -6.34 -2.25
C ARG A 228 18.85 -7.10 -1.43
N SER A 229 20.09 -6.63 -1.46
CA SER A 229 21.13 -7.09 -0.54
C SER A 229 22.06 -5.95 -0.21
N ALA A 230 22.44 -5.85 1.06
CA ALA A 230 23.53 -5.02 1.48
C ALA A 230 24.85 -5.75 1.26
N ALA A 231 25.90 -5.01 0.91
CA ALA A 231 27.23 -5.53 0.71
C ALA A 231 28.27 -4.59 1.31
N GLY A 232 29.37 -5.15 1.80
CA GLY A 232 30.49 -4.35 2.31
C GLY A 232 31.11 -3.48 1.21
N SER A 233 31.86 -2.46 1.62
CA SER A 233 32.59 -1.59 0.69
C SER A 233 33.59 -2.37 -0.16
N VAL A 234 33.82 -1.88 -1.38
CA VAL A 234 34.76 -2.47 -2.34
C VAL A 234 36.01 -1.61 -2.47
N SER A 235 37.14 -2.25 -2.73
CA SER A 235 38.43 -1.59 -2.90
C SER A 235 38.67 -1.04 -4.31
N THR A 236 37.85 -1.44 -5.28
CA THR A 236 37.91 -1.05 -6.70
C THR A 236 36.81 -0.05 -7.04
N SER A 237 36.95 0.68 -8.16
CA SER A 237 35.89 1.57 -8.67
C SER A 237 34.63 0.72 -9.00
N PRO A 238 33.50 0.93 -8.29
CA PRO A 238 32.27 0.18 -8.54
C PRO A 238 31.75 0.37 -9.97
N GLN A 239 31.89 1.58 -10.52
CA GLN A 239 31.44 1.92 -11.87
C GLN A 239 32.19 1.11 -12.93
N ALA A 240 33.53 1.04 -12.83
CA ALA A 240 34.34 0.27 -13.76
C ALA A 240 34.03 -1.24 -13.71
N ALA A 241 33.72 -1.76 -12.53
CA ALA A 241 33.34 -3.15 -12.33
C ALA A 241 31.96 -3.48 -12.93
N LEU A 242 30.99 -2.57 -12.83
CA LEU A 242 29.61 -2.77 -13.28
C LEU A 242 29.39 -2.45 -14.76
N ALA A 243 30.22 -1.59 -15.36
CA ALA A 243 30.09 -1.18 -16.77
C ALA A 243 29.96 -2.34 -17.78
N PRO A 244 30.71 -3.45 -17.67
CA PRO A 244 30.54 -4.59 -18.57
C PRO A 244 29.16 -5.25 -18.49
N LEU A 245 28.50 -5.19 -17.33
CA LEU A 245 27.16 -5.77 -17.13
C LEU A 245 26.04 -4.91 -17.69
N ALA A 246 26.25 -3.59 -17.80
CA ALA A 246 25.26 -2.67 -18.35
C ALA A 246 25.01 -2.90 -19.85
N GLY A 247 25.94 -3.54 -20.58
CA GLY A 247 25.78 -3.84 -22.01
C GLY A 247 25.69 -2.61 -22.91
N GLY A 248 26.03 -1.43 -22.39
CA GLY A 248 25.86 -0.12 -23.02
C GLY A 248 26.05 1.02 -22.01
N THR A 249 25.52 2.20 -22.33
CA THR A 249 25.56 3.35 -21.41
C THR A 249 24.61 3.11 -20.23
N PRO A 250 25.07 3.22 -18.97
CA PRO A 250 24.20 3.13 -17.81
C PRO A 250 23.16 4.25 -17.82
N VAL A 251 22.03 4.04 -17.13
CA VAL A 251 20.99 5.05 -16.96
C VAL A 251 21.48 6.15 -16.02
N VAL A 252 22.21 5.77 -14.97
CA VAL A 252 22.83 6.71 -14.02
C VAL A 252 24.24 6.22 -13.70
N GLU A 253 25.20 7.14 -13.75
CA GLU A 253 26.57 6.91 -13.33
C GLU A 253 27.06 8.15 -12.56
N THR A 254 27.00 8.05 -11.23
CA THR A 254 27.54 9.06 -10.30
C THR A 254 28.45 8.37 -9.27
N PRO A 255 29.18 9.14 -8.44
CA PRO A 255 29.94 8.58 -7.34
C PRO A 255 29.08 7.83 -6.31
N GLU A 256 27.82 8.24 -6.13
CA GLU A 256 26.89 7.72 -5.13
C GLU A 256 25.92 6.67 -5.67
N VAL A 257 25.70 6.64 -6.99
CA VAL A 257 24.67 5.80 -7.62
C VAL A 257 25.15 5.26 -8.95
N TYR A 258 24.97 3.95 -9.15
CA TYR A 258 25.12 3.31 -10.44
C TYR A 258 23.84 2.55 -10.79
N ALA A 259 23.25 2.84 -11.94
CA ALA A 259 21.98 2.24 -12.35
C ALA A 259 21.96 1.87 -13.83
N TYR A 260 21.52 0.66 -14.14
CA TYR A 260 21.40 0.18 -15.52
C TYR A 260 20.22 -0.77 -15.70
N ARG A 261 19.93 -1.10 -16.96
CA ARG A 261 18.90 -2.07 -17.33
C ARG A 261 19.49 -3.08 -18.30
N ARG A 262 19.20 -4.35 -18.08
CA ARG A 262 19.62 -5.44 -18.96
C ARG A 262 18.58 -6.56 -18.92
N ASP A 263 18.20 -7.05 -20.09
CA ASP A 263 17.32 -8.21 -20.25
C ASP A 263 16.02 -8.14 -19.42
N GLY A 264 15.42 -6.94 -19.34
CA GLY A 264 14.20 -6.67 -18.57
C GLY A 264 14.39 -6.45 -17.07
N VAL A 265 15.61 -6.63 -16.54
CA VAL A 265 15.96 -6.39 -15.13
C VAL A 265 16.63 -5.02 -14.98
N ALA A 266 16.18 -4.25 -14.02
CA ALA A 266 16.75 -2.98 -13.61
C ALA A 266 17.66 -3.22 -12.40
N VAL A 267 18.93 -2.81 -12.48
CA VAL A 267 19.88 -2.92 -11.37
C VAL A 267 20.21 -1.53 -10.88
N LEU A 268 20.03 -1.31 -9.58
CA LEU A 268 20.36 -0.09 -8.86
C LEU A 268 21.38 -0.43 -7.77
N VAL A 269 22.49 0.30 -7.74
CA VAL A 269 23.52 0.19 -6.73
C VAL A 269 23.69 1.55 -6.07
N ASP A 270 23.35 1.62 -4.79
CA ASP A 270 23.60 2.77 -3.95
C ASP A 270 24.95 2.61 -3.26
N LEU A 271 25.87 3.51 -3.58
CA LEU A 271 27.25 3.50 -3.11
C LEU A 271 27.34 4.44 -1.90
N HIS A 272 27.32 3.88 -0.69
CA HIS A 272 27.70 4.63 0.51
C HIS A 272 29.15 4.29 0.90
N PRO A 273 29.82 5.15 1.70
CA PRO A 273 31.22 4.94 2.05
C PRO A 273 31.49 3.62 2.78
N ASP A 274 30.58 3.21 3.65
CA ASP A 274 30.77 2.05 4.54
C ASP A 274 30.03 0.80 4.04
N GLU A 275 29.00 0.98 3.22
CA GLU A 275 28.10 -0.08 2.78
C GLU A 275 27.50 0.25 1.41
N MET A 276 27.29 -0.76 0.58
CA MET A 276 26.55 -0.63 -0.66
C MET A 276 25.20 -1.32 -0.53
N LEU A 277 24.16 -0.70 -1.08
CA LEU A 277 22.85 -1.34 -1.18
C LEU A 277 22.57 -1.65 -2.65
N LEU A 278 22.47 -2.94 -2.95
CA LEU A 278 22.18 -3.42 -4.29
C LEU A 278 20.73 -3.84 -4.38
N SER A 279 20.09 -3.50 -5.50
CA SER A 279 18.72 -3.88 -5.82
C SER A 279 18.63 -4.32 -7.27
N ALA A 280 18.04 -5.48 -7.51
CA ALA A 280 17.70 -5.96 -8.85
C ALA A 280 16.18 -6.09 -8.97
N THR A 281 15.59 -5.48 -9.99
CA THR A 281 14.14 -5.31 -10.11
C THR A 281 13.61 -5.73 -11.47
N THR A 282 12.61 -6.61 -11.51
CA THR A 282 11.69 -6.69 -12.65
C THR A 282 10.50 -5.78 -12.43
N GLY A 283 10.18 -4.99 -13.45
CA GLY A 283 9.09 -4.01 -13.39
C GLY A 283 7.73 -4.64 -13.71
N CYS A 284 6.76 -3.77 -14.01
CA CYS A 284 5.42 -4.17 -14.45
C CYS A 284 5.27 -4.36 -15.96
N ALA A 285 6.36 -4.19 -16.72
CA ALA A 285 6.41 -4.63 -18.10
C ALA A 285 6.70 -6.15 -18.08
N GLY A 286 5.74 -6.93 -18.55
CA GLY A 286 5.96 -8.36 -18.83
C GLY A 286 6.89 -8.56 -20.01
#